data_AF-A0A7G8HI93-F1
#
_entry.id   AF-A0A7G8HI93-F1
#
_cell.length_a   1.000
_cell.length_b   1.000
_cell.length_c   1.000
_cell.angle_alpha   90.00
_cell.angle_beta   90.00
_cell.angle_gamma   90.00
#
_symmetry.space_group_name_H-M   'P 1'
#
loop_
_entity.id
_entity.type
_entity.pdbx_description
1 polymer ?
#
loop_
_entity_poly.entity_id
_entity_poly.type
_entity_poly.pdbx_seq_one_letter_code
_entity_poly.pdbx_strand_id
1 'polypeptide(L)'
;MNDHSQQQLPALEMVRAHAVPLLAAISSLSLLAIAVLLIPQAVKMHRYNRCVDVQISMRQAINPGNRNSPGQLHYLKAVEHCEGR
;
A
#
# COMPACT_ATOMS: atom_id res chain seq x y z
N MET A 1 13.61 -13.50 48.56
CA MET A 1 14.15 -13.10 47.24
C MET A 1 13.98 -11.59 47.17
N ASN A 2 14.94 -10.89 47.76
CA ASN A 2 14.86 -9.47 48.07
C ASN A 2 15.95 -8.79 47.26
N ASP A 3 15.59 -8.27 46.09
CA ASP A 3 16.50 -7.45 45.29
C ASP A 3 15.69 -6.39 44.53
N HIS A 4 14.98 -5.57 45.30
CA HIS A 4 14.60 -4.22 44.87
C HIS A 4 15.70 -3.27 45.34
N SER A 5 16.91 -3.50 44.85
CA SER A 5 17.94 -2.49 44.82
C SER A 5 17.39 -1.35 43.95
N GLN A 6 17.01 -0.28 44.63
CA GLN A 6 16.48 0.97 44.10
C GLN A 6 17.60 1.67 43.31
N GLN A 7 17.98 1.08 42.18
CA GLN A 7 18.99 1.60 41.27
C GLN A 7 18.39 2.85 40.62
N GLN A 8 18.70 4.01 41.17
CA GLN A 8 18.33 5.29 40.58
C GLN A 8 19.08 5.41 39.24
N LEU A 9 18.39 5.11 38.14
CA LEU A 9 18.92 5.34 36.81
C LEU A 9 19.29 6.82 36.66
N PRO A 10 20.46 7.16 36.10
CA PRO A 10 20.81 8.54 35.79
C PRO A 10 19.69 9.20 34.98
N ALA A 11 19.41 10.48 35.21
CA ALA A 11 18.24 11.19 34.68
C ALA A 11 18.03 11.01 33.16
N LEU A 12 19.13 10.89 32.40
CA LEU A 12 19.12 10.59 30.96
C LEU A 12 18.53 9.22 30.62
N GLU A 13 18.86 8.18 31.38
CA GLU A 13 18.32 6.83 31.16
C GLU A 13 16.84 6.75 31.56
N MET A 14 16.43 7.48 32.59
CA MET A 14 15.03 7.59 32.97
C MET A 14 14.20 8.25 31.85
N VAL A 15 14.71 9.33 31.24
CA VAL A 15 14.06 9.97 30.08
C VAL A 15 14.03 9.02 28.88
N ARG A 16 15.13 8.32 28.59
CA ARG A 16 15.21 7.38 27.46
C ARG A 16 14.27 6.19 27.60
N ALA A 17 14.10 5.68 28.83
CA ALA A 17 13.18 4.58 29.14
C ALA A 17 11.71 4.93 28.88
N HIS A 18 11.35 6.22 28.87
CA HIS A 18 9.98 6.68 28.62
C HIS A 18 9.80 7.25 27.21
N ALA A 19 10.79 7.99 26.70
CA ALA A 19 10.71 8.62 25.39
C ALA A 19 10.80 7.60 24.23
N VAL A 20 11.70 6.62 24.31
CA VAL A 20 11.87 5.61 23.25
C VAL A 20 10.60 4.76 23.04
N PRO A 21 9.94 4.21 24.07
CA PRO A 21 8.69 3.47 23.86
C PRO A 21 7.56 4.37 23.39
N LEU A 22 7.50 5.65 23.81
CA LEU A 22 6.51 6.60 23.30
C LEU A 22 6.70 6.87 21.82
N LEU A 23 7.94 7.15 21.38
CA LEU A 23 8.24 7.32 19.96
C LEU A 23 7.95 6.05 19.16
N ALA A 24 8.26 4.87 19.71
CA ALA A 24 7.95 3.59 19.08
C ALA A 24 6.43 3.35 18.98
N ALA A 25 5.66 3.76 19.99
CA ALA A 25 4.20 3.69 19.97
C ALA A 25 3.61 4.64 18.91
N ILE A 26 4.09 5.88 18.84
CA ILE A 26 3.63 6.86 17.84
C ILE A 26 4.03 6.40 16.42
N SER A 27 5.23 5.86 16.23
CA SER A 27 5.68 5.38 14.93
C SER A 27 4.89 4.15 14.48
N SER A 28 4.62 3.20 15.37
CA SER A 28 3.79 2.03 15.05
C SER A 28 2.33 2.40 14.78
N LEU A 29 1.74 3.31 15.56
CA LEU A 29 0.38 3.82 15.31
C LEU A 29 0.28 4.58 14.00
N SER A 30 1.28 5.40 13.67
CA SER A 30 1.30 6.12 12.39
C SER A 30 1.46 5.18 11.20
N LEU A 31 2.33 4.16 11.29
CA LEU A 31 2.44 3.11 10.27
C LEU A 31 1.13 2.35 10.08
N LEU A 32 0.44 2.02 11.17
CA LEU A 32 -0.85 1.31 11.11
C LEU A 32 -1.93 2.20 10.47
N ALA A 33 -1.99 3.48 10.83
CA ALA A 33 -2.91 4.44 10.23
C ALA A 33 -2.64 4.58 8.72
N ILE A 34 -1.38 4.71 8.31
CA ILE A 34 -0.98 4.79 6.90
C ILE A 34 -1.42 3.51 6.16
N ALA A 35 -1.18 2.33 6.73
CA ALA A 35 -1.58 1.05 6.13
C ALA A 35 -3.10 0.96 5.92
N VAL A 36 -3.91 1.43 6.88
CA VAL A 36 -5.37 1.47 6.73
C VAL A 36 -5.80 2.46 5.66
N LEU A 37 -5.17 3.64 5.58
CA LEU A 37 -5.47 4.66 4.56
C LEU A 37 -5.06 4.23 3.15
N LEU A 38 -4.12 3.30 3.00
CA LEU A 38 -3.72 2.72 1.71
C LEU A 38 -4.75 1.71 1.16
N ILE A 39 -5.60 1.12 2.00
CA ILE A 39 -6.63 0.14 1.58
C ILE A 39 -7.53 0.68 0.45
N PRO A 40 -8.18 1.86 0.57
CA PRO A 40 -9.02 2.37 -0.52
C PRO A 40 -8.26 2.62 -1.82
N GLN A 41 -6.98 3.01 -1.73
CA GLN A 41 -6.13 3.17 -2.91
C GLN A 41 -5.87 1.81 -3.58
N ALA A 42 -5.52 0.79 -2.81
CA ALA A 42 -5.33 -0.57 -3.32
C ALA A 42 -6.61 -1.14 -3.94
N VAL A 43 -7.77 -0.92 -3.32
CA VAL A 43 -9.07 -1.34 -3.86
C VAL A 43 -9.38 -0.63 -5.19
N LYS A 44 -9.11 0.68 -5.29
CA LYS A 44 -9.27 1.43 -6.53
C LYS A 44 -8.37 0.86 -7.63
N MET A 45 -7.08 0.64 -7.35
CA MET A 45 -6.13 0.08 -8.32
C MET A 45 -6.52 -1.35 -8.73
N HIS A 46 -7.03 -2.16 -7.80
CA HIS A 46 -7.53 -3.50 -8.13
C HIS A 46 -8.74 -3.46 -9.06
N ARG A 47 -9.73 -2.59 -8.79
CA ARG A 47 -10.88 -2.41 -9.70
C ARG A 47 -10.45 -1.87 -11.06
N TYR A 48 -9.48 -0.98 -11.07
CA TYR A 48 -8.90 -0.41 -12.28
C TYR A 48 -8.23 -1.49 -13.14
N ASN A 49 -7.35 -2.30 -12.56
CA ASN A 49 -6.70 -3.40 -13.28
C ASN A 49 -7.72 -4.38 -13.86
N ARG A 50 -8.76 -4.75 -13.07
CA ARG A 50 -9.84 -5.62 -13.58
C ARG A 50 -10.58 -5.00 -14.77
N CYS A 51 -10.82 -3.69 -14.78
CA CYS A 51 -11.43 -3.00 -15.91
C CYS A 51 -10.58 -3.14 -17.18
N VAL A 52 -9.27 -2.90 -17.05
CA VAL A 52 -8.31 -3.00 -18.15
C VAL A 52 -8.22 -4.42 -18.69
N ASP A 53 -8.15 -5.42 -17.81
CA ASP A 53 -8.08 -6.84 -18.20
C ASP A 53 -9.31 -7.26 -19.01
N VAL A 54 -10.52 -6.87 -18.57
CA VAL A 54 -11.77 -7.16 -19.29
C VAL A 54 -11.83 -6.45 -20.64
N GLN A 55 -11.37 -5.19 -20.72
CA GLN A 55 -11.29 -4.46 -21.99
C GLN A 55 -10.38 -5.17 -23.00
N ILE A 56 -9.22 -5.65 -22.54
CA ILE A 56 -8.27 -6.39 -23.37
C ILE A 56 -8.87 -7.72 -23.82
N SER A 57 -9.52 -8.47 -22.91
CA SER A 57 -10.13 -9.76 -23.25
C SER A 57 -11.28 -9.62 -24.26
N MET A 58 -12.12 -8.59 -24.11
CA MET A 58 -13.20 -8.30 -25.05
C MET A 58 -12.66 -7.97 -26.45
N ARG A 59 -11.58 -7.16 -26.54
CA ARG A 59 -10.94 -6.85 -27.83
C ARG A 59 -10.35 -8.08 -28.50
N GLN A 60 -9.73 -8.97 -27.74
CA GLN A 60 -9.20 -10.24 -28.26
C GLN A 60 -10.32 -11.17 -28.75
N ALA A 61 -11.46 -11.21 -28.06
CA ALA A 61 -12.62 -12.01 -28.45
C ALA A 61 -13.29 -11.50 -29.74
N ILE A 62 -13.34 -10.16 -29.94
CA ILE A 62 -13.97 -9.55 -31.13
C ILE A 62 -13.07 -9.68 -32.37
N ASN A 63 -11.76 -9.57 -32.23
CA ASN A 63 -10.81 -9.62 -33.35
C ASN A 63 -9.75 -10.71 -33.15
N PRO A 64 -10.11 -12.01 -33.26
CA PRO A 64 -9.16 -13.11 -33.09
C PRO A 64 -8.10 -13.19 -34.19
N GLY A 65 -8.25 -12.45 -35.29
CA GLY A 65 -7.33 -12.41 -36.44
C GLY A 65 -6.28 -11.29 -36.40
N ASN A 66 -6.47 -10.22 -35.62
CA ASN A 66 -5.44 -9.18 -35.39
C ASN A 66 -4.49 -9.60 -34.26
N ARG A 67 -4.04 -10.85 -34.35
CA ARG A 67 -3.23 -11.53 -33.36
C ARG A 67 -1.81 -10.93 -33.38
N ASN A 68 -1.40 -10.46 -32.21
CA ASN A 68 -0.01 -10.47 -31.76
C ASN A 68 0.91 -9.33 -32.24
N SER A 69 0.41 -8.11 -32.49
CA SER A 69 1.28 -6.95 -32.29
C SER A 69 1.10 -6.45 -30.86
N PRO A 70 2.08 -6.64 -29.96
CA PRO A 70 2.00 -6.24 -28.56
C PRO A 70 2.20 -4.73 -28.47
N GLY A 71 1.26 -3.98 -29.02
CA GLY A 71 1.29 -2.53 -28.99
C GLY A 71 0.79 -2.07 -27.64
N GLN A 72 1.66 -1.47 -26.85
CA GLN A 72 1.35 -0.61 -25.69
C GLN A 72 0.06 0.21 -25.93
N LEU A 73 -0.22 0.63 -27.18
CA LEU A 73 -1.45 1.26 -27.65
C LEU A 73 -2.78 0.59 -27.23
N HIS A 74 -2.92 -0.74 -27.28
CA HIS A 74 -4.17 -1.39 -26.88
C HIS A 74 -4.39 -1.35 -25.36
N TYR A 75 -3.29 -1.53 -24.61
CA TYR A 75 -3.29 -1.36 -23.16
C TYR A 75 -3.55 0.10 -22.79
N LEU A 76 -2.87 1.05 -23.44
CA LEU A 76 -3.02 2.50 -23.22
C LEU A 76 -4.46 2.98 -23.51
N LYS A 77 -5.11 2.46 -24.55
CA LYS A 77 -6.53 2.77 -24.82
C LYS A 77 -7.49 2.15 -23.80
N ALA A 78 -7.19 0.95 -23.31
CA ALA A 78 -7.96 0.34 -22.21
C ALA A 78 -7.77 1.12 -20.90
N VAL A 79 -6.54 1.57 -20.64
CA VAL A 79 -6.17 2.45 -19.53
C VAL A 79 -6.94 3.78 -19.62
N GLU A 80 -6.89 4.47 -20.75
CA GLU A 80 -7.61 5.73 -21.02
C GLU A 80 -9.12 5.58 -20.73
N HIS A 81 -9.73 4.52 -21.24
CA HIS A 81 -11.15 4.25 -21.01
C HIS A 81 -11.48 3.96 -19.54
N CYS A 82 -10.64 3.19 -18.84
CA CYS A 82 -10.84 2.86 -17.43
C CYS A 82 -10.46 4.01 -16.48
N GLU A 83 -9.62 4.96 -16.91
CA GLU A 83 -9.35 6.22 -16.19
C GLU A 83 -10.45 7.27 -16.43
N GLY A 84 -11.28 7.08 -17.46
CA GLY A 84 -12.41 7.95 -17.80
C GLY A 84 -12.00 9.22 -18.57
N ARG A 85 -10.95 9.15 -19.38
CA ARG A 85 -10.55 10.21 -20.31
C ARG A 85 -10.99 9.93 -21.73
#